data_AF-A0A2V9THL0-F1
#
_entry.id   AF-A0A2V9THL0-F1
#
_cell.length_a   1.000
_cell.length_b   1.000
_cell.length_c   1.000
_cell.angle_alpha   90.00
_cell.angle_beta   90.00
_cell.angle_gamma   90.00
#
_symmetry.space_group_name_H-M   'P 1'
#
loop_
_entity.id
_entity.type
_entity.pdbx_description
1 polymer ?
#
loop_
_entity_poly.entity_id
_entity_poly.type
_entity_poly.pdbx_seq_one_letter_code
_entity_poly.pdbx_strand_id
1 'polypeptide(L)'
;MITEDGLYKRVVTQRGSDDHAFYVACGLHEELVSAGMVLDFQEEPVPVEQRDWARLLVPEQLAFVSYPWEWSFDELKDAALLTLELQKRALAYGLSLKDASAYNVQFRGAKPVFIDTLSFERNAGGPWIAYEQFCRQFLAPLLMMSYVSPTTNRYLRVDLDGFSLPEVSRLLPVRTWVRSGPLLHVHLHARAAGRSAGPPSGTDSHAADPKLHLVDSLRNSVERLPAP
;
A
#
# COMPACT_ATOMS: atom_id res chain seq x y z
N MET A 1 -16.01 -6.37 -4.48
CA MET A 1 -15.69 -6.88 -5.84
C MET A 1 -16.77 -7.85 -6.24
N ILE A 2 -17.19 -7.82 -7.49
CA ILE A 2 -18.24 -8.68 -8.05
C ILE A 2 -17.63 -9.40 -9.26
N THR A 3 -18.00 -10.65 -9.46
CA THR A 3 -17.63 -11.39 -10.66
C THR A 3 -18.91 -11.69 -11.44
N GLU A 4 -18.97 -11.20 -12.67
CA GLU A 4 -20.09 -11.38 -13.59
C GLU A 4 -19.53 -11.68 -14.99
N ASP A 5 -19.97 -12.75 -15.63
CA ASP A 5 -19.48 -13.22 -16.93
C ASP A 5 -17.94 -13.37 -17.02
N GLY A 6 -17.30 -13.70 -15.90
CA GLY A 6 -15.84 -13.82 -15.80
C GLY A 6 -15.09 -12.49 -15.70
N LEU A 7 -15.79 -11.36 -15.66
CA LEU A 7 -15.22 -10.04 -15.43
C LEU A 7 -15.25 -9.67 -13.95
N TYR A 8 -14.14 -9.14 -13.45
CA TYR A 8 -14.07 -8.51 -12.14
C TYR A 8 -14.56 -7.08 -12.20
N LYS A 9 -15.58 -6.76 -11.40
CA LYS A 9 -16.17 -5.43 -11.26
C LYS A 9 -15.97 -4.89 -9.84
N ARG A 10 -15.85 -3.56 -9.73
CA ARG A 10 -15.70 -2.83 -8.46
C ARG A 10 -16.93 -1.96 -8.24
N VAL A 11 -17.43 -1.97 -7.00
CA VAL A 11 -18.55 -1.12 -6.59
C VAL A 11 -18.01 0.03 -5.78
N VAL A 12 -18.31 1.25 -6.20
CA VAL A 12 -18.14 2.44 -5.38
C VAL A 12 -19.39 2.57 -4.51
N THR A 13 -19.23 2.48 -3.20
CA THR A 13 -20.36 2.68 -2.27
C THR A 13 -20.66 4.17 -2.12
N GLN A 14 -21.84 4.53 -1.61
CA GLN A 14 -22.18 5.93 -1.33
C GLN A 14 -21.13 6.62 -0.44
N ARG A 15 -20.57 5.92 0.55
CA ARG A 15 -19.53 6.46 1.44
C ARG A 15 -18.23 6.83 0.70
N GLY A 16 -17.86 6.06 -0.32
CA GLY A 16 -16.63 6.29 -1.10
C GLY A 16 -16.83 7.16 -2.34
N SER A 17 -18.06 7.57 -2.64
CA SER A 17 -18.41 8.26 -3.90
C SER A 17 -17.66 9.57 -4.08
N ASP A 18 -17.62 10.41 -3.04
CA ASP A 18 -16.98 11.73 -3.10
C ASP A 18 -15.47 11.63 -3.31
N ASP A 19 -14.81 10.72 -2.59
CA ASP A 19 -13.37 10.52 -2.71
C ASP A 19 -13.00 9.94 -4.07
N HIS A 20 -13.79 8.99 -4.58
CA HIS A 20 -13.61 8.44 -5.93
C HIS A 20 -13.83 9.51 -7.01
N ALA A 21 -14.89 10.32 -6.89
CA ALA A 21 -15.16 11.40 -7.82
C ALA A 21 -14.01 12.42 -7.84
N PHE A 22 -13.46 12.76 -6.67
CA PHE A 22 -12.29 13.65 -6.58
C PHE A 22 -11.03 13.02 -7.17
N TYR A 23 -10.77 11.73 -6.91
CA TYR A 23 -9.65 10.97 -7.48
C TYR A 23 -9.61 11.06 -9.01
N VAL A 24 -10.76 10.93 -9.67
CA VAL A 24 -10.89 11.09 -11.12
C VAL A 24 -10.77 12.56 -11.52
N ALA A 25 -11.54 13.45 -10.89
CA ALA A 25 -11.65 14.85 -11.30
C ALA A 25 -10.37 15.69 -11.11
N CYS A 26 -9.52 15.34 -10.15
CA CYS A 26 -8.26 16.06 -9.91
C CYS A 26 -7.16 15.71 -10.92
N GLY A 27 -7.35 14.71 -11.78
CA GLY A 27 -6.38 14.30 -12.80
C GLY A 27 -5.36 13.24 -12.34
N LEU A 28 -5.36 12.86 -11.05
CA LEU A 28 -4.46 11.81 -10.55
C LEU A 28 -4.68 10.47 -11.25
N HIS A 29 -5.95 10.10 -11.49
CA HIS A 29 -6.26 8.84 -12.18
C HIS A 29 -5.60 8.77 -13.56
N GLU A 30 -5.77 9.81 -14.38
CA GLU A 30 -5.19 9.90 -15.73
C GLU A 30 -3.66 9.82 -15.69
N GLU A 31 -3.01 10.54 -14.76
CA GLU A 31 -1.56 10.49 -14.59
C GLU A 31 -1.07 9.07 -14.27
N LEU A 32 -1.72 8.40 -13.32
CA LEU A 32 -1.33 7.06 -12.88
C LEU A 32 -1.59 5.99 -13.94
N VAL A 33 -2.68 6.10 -14.71
CA VAL A 33 -2.96 5.22 -15.86
C VAL A 33 -1.91 5.42 -16.94
N SER A 34 -1.58 6.68 -17.29
CA SER A 34 -0.55 7.01 -18.28
C SER A 34 0.83 6.47 -17.89
N ALA A 35 1.16 6.51 -16.60
CA ALA A 35 2.38 5.92 -16.04
C ALA A 35 2.34 4.38 -15.94
N GLY A 36 1.20 3.74 -16.21
CA GLY A 36 1.01 2.30 -16.09
C GLY A 36 1.01 1.78 -14.65
N MET A 37 0.77 2.64 -13.67
CA MET A 37 0.85 2.35 -12.23
C MET A 37 -0.45 1.82 -11.65
N VAL A 38 -1.59 2.15 -12.26
CA VAL A 38 -2.91 1.62 -11.90
C VAL A 38 -3.59 1.05 -13.14
N LEU A 39 -4.63 0.25 -12.93
CA LEU A 39 -5.52 -0.17 -14.01
C LEU A 39 -6.49 0.97 -14.36
N ASP A 40 -6.71 1.13 -15.66
CA ASP A 40 -7.83 1.95 -16.15
C ASP A 40 -9.16 1.23 -15.88
N PHE A 41 -10.28 1.94 -15.94
CA PHE A 41 -11.61 1.36 -15.78
C PHE A 41 -12.65 2.04 -16.65
N GLN A 42 -13.68 1.28 -17.00
CA GLN A 42 -14.90 1.80 -17.61
C GLN A 42 -16.02 1.84 -16.57
N GLU A 43 -16.96 2.76 -16.69
CA GLU A 43 -18.15 2.78 -15.86
C GLU A 43 -19.32 2.07 -16.56
N GLU A 44 -20.05 1.25 -15.81
CA GLU A 44 -21.31 0.65 -16.25
C GLU A 44 -22.49 1.26 -15.47
N PRO A 45 -23.71 1.25 -16.05
CA PRO A 45 -24.91 1.61 -15.32
C PRO A 45 -25.08 0.76 -14.06
N VAL A 46 -25.36 1.40 -12.93
CA VAL A 46 -25.71 0.69 -11.69
C VAL A 46 -27.10 0.05 -11.86
N PRO A 47 -27.27 -1.25 -11.55
CA PRO A 47 -28.58 -1.91 -11.58
C PRO A 47 -29.60 -1.21 -10.66
N VAL A 48 -30.85 -1.11 -11.10
CA VAL A 48 -31.92 -0.34 -10.42
C VAL A 48 -32.19 -0.85 -9.00
N GLU A 49 -31.91 -2.13 -8.77
CA GLU A 49 -32.11 -2.86 -7.51
C GLU A 49 -31.02 -2.51 -6.48
N GLN A 50 -29.86 -2.01 -6.91
CA GLN A 50 -28.68 -1.76 -6.08
C GLN A 50 -28.58 -0.29 -5.65
N ARG A 51 -29.53 0.16 -4.83
CA ARG A 51 -29.65 1.57 -4.44
C ARG A 51 -28.46 2.13 -3.63
N ASP A 52 -27.67 1.26 -3.01
CA ASP A 52 -26.53 1.64 -2.18
C ASP A 52 -25.21 1.78 -2.98
N TRP A 53 -25.25 1.49 -4.27
CA TRP A 53 -24.10 1.62 -5.16
C TRP A 53 -24.12 2.99 -5.80
N ALA A 54 -23.04 3.74 -5.63
CA ALA A 54 -22.88 5.04 -6.28
C ALA A 54 -22.42 4.85 -7.74
N ARG A 55 -21.49 3.92 -7.99
CA ARG A 55 -20.94 3.60 -9.32
C ARG A 55 -20.57 2.13 -9.42
N LEU A 56 -20.63 1.60 -10.64
CA LEU A 56 -20.13 0.28 -11.00
C LEU A 56 -18.97 0.46 -11.99
N LEU A 57 -17.79 -0.02 -11.61
CA LEU A 57 -16.57 0.09 -12.41
C LEU A 57 -16.18 -1.28 -12.93
N VAL A 58 -15.69 -1.31 -14.16
CA VAL A 58 -15.10 -2.46 -14.82
C VAL A 58 -13.63 -2.12 -15.11
N PRO A 59 -12.70 -2.49 -14.22
CA PRO A 59 -11.28 -2.31 -14.47
C PRO A 59 -10.80 -3.11 -15.69
N GLU A 60 -9.66 -2.72 -16.25
CA GLU A 60 -8.90 -3.57 -17.16
C GLU A 60 -8.67 -4.94 -16.51
N GLN A 61 -8.98 -6.01 -17.24
CA GLN A 61 -8.86 -7.37 -16.71
C GLN A 61 -7.43 -7.88 -16.90
N LEU A 62 -6.82 -8.36 -15.82
CA LEU A 62 -5.52 -9.02 -15.86
C LEU A 62 -5.69 -10.51 -16.14
N ALA A 63 -4.87 -11.04 -17.05
CA ALA A 63 -4.91 -12.45 -17.44
C ALA A 63 -4.46 -13.41 -16.32
N PHE A 64 -3.71 -12.90 -15.35
CA PHE A 64 -3.15 -13.69 -14.26
C PHE A 64 -3.16 -12.90 -12.96
N VAL A 65 -3.55 -13.58 -11.89
CA VAL A 65 -3.52 -13.07 -10.52
C VAL A 65 -2.49 -13.89 -9.76
N SER A 66 -1.57 -13.21 -9.11
CA SER A 66 -0.54 -13.79 -8.25
C SER A 66 -0.68 -13.25 -6.84
N TYR A 67 -0.05 -13.91 -5.88
CA TYR A 67 -0.14 -13.52 -4.48
C TYR A 67 1.21 -13.18 -3.87
N PRO A 68 1.26 -12.27 -2.87
CA PRO A 68 2.50 -11.85 -2.19
C PRO A 68 3.38 -12.97 -1.65
N TRP A 69 2.79 -14.11 -1.27
CA TRP A 69 3.53 -15.29 -0.79
C TRP A 69 4.21 -16.11 -1.91
N GLU A 70 3.89 -15.82 -3.17
CA GLU A 70 4.44 -16.46 -4.37
C GLU A 70 5.55 -15.63 -5.01
N TRP A 71 5.57 -14.33 -4.71
CA TRP A 71 6.51 -13.37 -5.28
C TRP A 71 7.94 -13.63 -4.82
N SER A 72 8.87 -13.37 -5.74
CA SER A 72 10.28 -13.22 -5.43
C SER A 72 10.54 -11.98 -4.57
N PHE A 73 11.78 -11.87 -4.08
CA PHE A 73 12.20 -10.68 -3.33
C PHE A 73 12.05 -9.40 -4.17
N ASP A 74 12.46 -9.45 -5.44
CA ASP A 74 12.42 -8.30 -6.34
C ASP A 74 10.99 -7.90 -6.70
N GLU A 75 10.10 -8.86 -6.96
CA GLU A 75 8.67 -8.56 -7.19
C GLU A 75 8.02 -7.91 -5.97
N LEU A 76 8.26 -8.42 -4.76
CA LEU A 76 7.74 -7.81 -3.54
C LEU A 76 8.34 -6.41 -3.30
N LYS A 77 9.62 -6.22 -3.66
CA LYS A 77 10.31 -4.92 -3.57
C LYS A 77 9.71 -3.92 -4.55
N ASP A 78 9.48 -4.33 -5.80
CA ASP A 78 8.88 -3.49 -6.83
C ASP A 78 7.44 -3.11 -6.47
N ALA A 79 6.65 -4.03 -5.92
CA ALA A 79 5.31 -3.76 -5.41
C ALA A 79 5.33 -2.74 -4.24
N ALA A 80 6.30 -2.84 -3.33
CA ALA A 80 6.49 -1.88 -2.24
C ALA A 80 6.83 -0.48 -2.76
N LEU A 81 7.75 -0.40 -3.74
CA LEU A 81 8.16 0.87 -4.35
C LEU A 81 7.05 1.51 -5.18
N LEU A 82 6.22 0.72 -5.87
CA LEU A 82 5.01 1.19 -6.52
C LEU A 82 4.06 1.83 -5.51
N THR A 83 3.79 1.14 -4.41
CA THR A 83 2.87 1.62 -3.36
C THR A 83 3.33 2.95 -2.76
N LEU A 84 4.63 3.10 -2.50
CA LEU A 84 5.20 4.36 -2.01
C LEU A 84 5.15 5.47 -3.06
N GLU A 85 5.34 5.15 -4.35
CA GLU A 85 5.22 6.13 -5.43
C GLU A 85 3.79 6.61 -5.60
N LEU A 86 2.81 5.70 -5.51
CA LEU A 86 1.39 6.04 -5.51
C LEU A 86 1.03 6.97 -4.36
N GLN A 87 1.50 6.68 -3.16
CA GLN A 87 1.30 7.56 -2.00
C GLN A 87 1.92 8.94 -2.24
N LYS A 88 3.15 9.00 -2.76
CA LYS A 88 3.85 10.26 -3.03
C LYS A 88 3.10 11.13 -4.04
N ARG A 89 2.63 10.54 -5.14
CA ARG A 89 1.84 11.23 -6.17
C ARG A 89 0.46 11.63 -5.65
N ALA A 90 -0.20 10.76 -4.89
CA ALA A 90 -1.48 11.08 -4.27
C ALA A 90 -1.38 12.35 -3.40
N LEU A 91 -0.32 12.47 -2.58
CA LEU A 91 -0.12 13.67 -1.74
C LEU A 91 -0.03 14.96 -2.57
N ALA A 92 0.61 14.92 -3.75
CA ALA A 92 0.70 16.08 -4.64
C ALA A 92 -0.66 16.55 -5.19
N TYR A 93 -1.65 15.65 -5.24
CA TYR A 93 -3.02 15.92 -5.66
C TYR A 93 -4.00 16.10 -4.48
N GLY A 94 -3.49 16.21 -3.24
CA GLY A 94 -4.35 16.35 -2.05
C GLY A 94 -5.08 15.06 -1.66
N LEU A 95 -4.56 13.91 -2.08
CA LEU A 95 -5.06 12.57 -1.78
C LEU A 95 -4.06 11.78 -0.91
N SER A 96 -4.50 10.67 -0.34
CA SER A 96 -3.67 9.70 0.36
C SER A 96 -4.21 8.30 0.12
N LEU A 97 -3.34 7.30 0.07
CA LEU A 97 -3.72 5.89 0.16
C LEU A 97 -4.11 5.56 1.60
N LYS A 98 -5.27 4.95 1.80
CA LYS A 98 -5.73 4.45 3.10
C LYS A 98 -5.44 2.97 3.33
N ASP A 99 -5.15 2.24 2.26
CA ASP A 99 -4.83 0.82 2.28
C ASP A 99 -3.55 0.56 1.46
N ALA A 100 -2.52 0.09 2.14
CA ALA A 100 -1.20 -0.26 1.60
C ALA A 100 -0.96 -1.78 1.70
N SER A 101 -2.01 -2.57 1.44
CA SER A 101 -1.93 -4.02 1.34
C SER A 101 -1.14 -4.49 0.11
N ALA A 102 -0.28 -5.50 0.28
CA ALA A 102 0.42 -6.13 -0.83
C ALA A 102 -0.56 -6.81 -1.82
N TYR A 103 -1.74 -7.21 -1.33
CA TYR A 103 -2.79 -7.82 -2.15
C TYR A 103 -3.47 -6.85 -3.13
N ASN A 104 -3.24 -5.55 -2.97
CA ASN A 104 -3.72 -4.52 -3.91
C ASN A 104 -2.75 -4.28 -5.07
N VAL A 105 -1.64 -5.01 -5.14
CA VAL A 105 -0.71 -5.00 -6.28
C VAL A 105 -0.83 -6.32 -7.06
N GLN A 106 -0.78 -6.20 -8.38
CA GLN A 106 -0.66 -7.32 -9.33
C GLN A 106 0.41 -6.98 -10.37
N PHE A 107 0.59 -7.85 -11.36
CA PHE A 107 1.60 -7.66 -12.39
C PHE A 107 1.00 -7.70 -13.79
N ARG A 108 1.30 -6.66 -14.59
CA ARG A 108 1.07 -6.66 -16.04
C ARG A 108 2.39 -7.07 -16.71
N GLY A 109 2.53 -8.38 -16.99
CA GLY A 109 3.83 -8.95 -17.34
C GLY A 109 4.77 -8.91 -16.12
N ALA A 110 5.92 -8.25 -16.24
CA ALA A 110 6.86 -8.06 -15.12
C ALA A 110 6.70 -6.72 -14.39
N LYS A 111 5.73 -5.88 -14.77
CA LYS A 111 5.54 -4.55 -14.18
C LYS A 111 4.47 -4.60 -13.09
N PRO A 112 4.74 -4.14 -11.86
CA PRO A 112 3.72 -4.07 -10.83
C PRO A 112 2.67 -3.01 -11.21
N VAL A 113 1.41 -3.29 -10.91
CA VAL A 113 0.26 -2.41 -11.14
C VAL A 113 -0.69 -2.51 -9.95
N PHE A 114 -1.20 -1.37 -9.49
CA PHE A 114 -2.11 -1.30 -8.36
C PHE A 114 -3.56 -1.40 -8.82
N ILE A 115 -4.32 -2.30 -8.20
CA ILE A 115 -5.63 -2.73 -8.70
C ILE A 115 -6.80 -2.18 -7.87
N ASP A 116 -6.55 -1.54 -6.73
CA ASP A 116 -7.59 -1.01 -5.86
C ASP A 116 -7.70 0.52 -5.90
N THR A 117 -8.25 1.06 -6.98
CA THR A 117 -8.45 2.51 -7.16
C THR A 117 -9.40 3.15 -6.13
N LEU A 118 -10.09 2.36 -5.29
CA LEU A 118 -10.96 2.86 -4.22
C LEU A 118 -10.22 3.12 -2.89
N SER A 119 -8.91 2.85 -2.88
CA SER A 119 -8.01 3.11 -1.75
C SER A 119 -7.55 4.58 -1.62
N PHE A 120 -7.77 5.41 -2.64
CA PHE A 120 -7.46 6.84 -2.57
C PHE A 120 -8.58 7.58 -1.82
N GLU A 121 -8.20 8.44 -0.87
CA GLU A 121 -9.09 9.32 -0.13
C GLU A 121 -8.51 10.71 0.00
N ARG A 122 -9.36 11.71 0.27
CA ARG A 122 -8.89 13.09 0.51
C ARG A 122 -7.89 13.11 1.67
N ASN A 123 -6.76 13.79 1.45
CA ASN A 123 -5.73 13.92 2.47
C ASN A 123 -6.22 14.84 3.60
N ALA A 124 -6.63 14.24 4.72
CA ALA A 124 -7.06 14.96 5.91
C ALA A 124 -5.90 15.58 6.74
N GLY A 125 -4.67 15.57 6.22
CA GLY A 125 -3.45 15.89 6.99
C GLY A 125 -3.06 14.77 7.96
N GLY A 126 -2.18 15.07 8.92
CA GLY A 126 -1.74 14.13 9.96
C GLY A 126 -0.77 13.03 9.49
N PRO A 127 -0.59 11.94 10.26
CA PRO A 127 0.22 10.79 9.86
C PRO A 127 -0.41 9.99 8.71
N TRP A 128 0.40 9.24 7.95
CA TRP A 128 -0.13 8.33 6.93
C TRP A 128 -0.79 7.12 7.59
N ILE A 129 -2.11 6.97 7.41
CA ILE A 129 -2.92 5.94 8.09
C ILE A 129 -2.48 4.51 7.76
N ALA A 130 -2.04 4.26 6.52
CA ALA A 130 -1.59 2.94 6.06
C ALA A 130 -0.12 2.63 6.40
N TYR A 131 0.56 3.49 7.18
CA TYR A 131 1.97 3.33 7.51
C TYR A 131 2.30 1.98 8.17
N GLU A 132 1.53 1.60 9.20
CA GLU A 132 1.74 0.33 9.88
C GLU A 132 1.48 -0.84 8.92
N GLN A 133 0.39 -0.77 8.15
CA GLN A 133 0.04 -1.79 7.18
C GLN A 133 1.16 -1.97 6.14
N PHE A 134 1.72 -0.89 5.60
CA PHE A 134 2.88 -0.94 4.70
C PHE A 134 4.08 -1.66 5.35
N CYS A 135 4.36 -1.36 6.62
CA CYS A 135 5.44 -2.01 7.35
C CYS A 135 5.21 -3.51 7.48
N ARG A 136 3.98 -3.95 7.78
CA ARG A 136 3.61 -5.36 7.96
C ARG A 136 3.56 -6.14 6.64
N GLN A 137 3.11 -5.50 5.57
CA GLN A 137 2.84 -6.10 4.25
C GLN A 137 4.06 -6.13 3.32
N PHE A 138 4.96 -5.14 3.45
CA PHE A 138 6.11 -5.00 2.55
C PHE A 138 7.44 -4.99 3.30
N LEU A 139 7.67 -4.02 4.19
CA LEU A 139 9.00 -3.82 4.77
C LEU A 139 9.45 -5.00 5.63
N ALA A 140 8.58 -5.51 6.50
CA ALA A 140 8.85 -6.66 7.34
C ALA A 140 9.16 -7.93 6.53
N PRO A 141 8.32 -8.38 5.57
CA PRO A 141 8.66 -9.55 4.76
C PRO A 141 9.94 -9.36 3.95
N LEU A 142 10.20 -8.18 3.37
CA LEU A 142 11.46 -7.91 2.65
C LEU A 142 12.67 -8.01 3.57
N LEU A 143 12.57 -7.51 4.80
CA LEU A 143 13.64 -7.64 5.81
C LEU A 143 13.86 -9.10 6.21
N MET A 144 12.78 -9.85 6.42
CA MET A 144 12.87 -11.27 6.74
C MET A 144 13.49 -12.07 5.59
N MET A 145 13.14 -11.74 4.34
CA MET A 145 13.73 -12.38 3.16
C MET A 145 15.23 -12.11 3.10
N SER A 146 15.61 -10.83 3.19
CA SER A 146 16.98 -10.33 3.07
C SER A 146 17.92 -10.81 4.19
N TYR A 147 17.42 -10.91 5.44
CA TYR A 147 18.28 -11.15 6.60
C TYR A 147 18.08 -12.51 7.28
N VAL A 148 17.01 -13.24 6.99
CA VAL A 148 16.66 -14.50 7.67
C VAL A 148 16.55 -15.66 6.69
N SER A 149 15.63 -15.61 5.72
CA SER A 149 15.49 -16.66 4.69
C SER A 149 14.70 -16.16 3.48
N PRO A 150 15.14 -16.43 2.23
CA PRO A 150 14.50 -15.93 1.02
C PRO A 150 13.02 -16.29 0.86
N THR A 151 12.52 -17.29 1.59
CA THR A 151 11.15 -17.81 1.46
C THR A 151 10.20 -17.36 2.57
N THR A 152 10.62 -16.43 3.44
CA THR A 152 9.81 -16.00 4.59
C THR A 152 8.49 -15.34 4.18
N ASN A 153 8.42 -14.69 3.02
CA ASN A 153 7.18 -14.11 2.50
C ASN A 153 6.03 -15.13 2.38
N ARG A 154 6.32 -16.44 2.34
CA ARG A 154 5.31 -17.51 2.38
C ARG A 154 4.38 -17.41 3.59
N TYR A 155 4.82 -16.78 4.68
CA TYR A 155 3.98 -16.50 5.85
C TYR A 155 2.73 -15.68 5.51
N LEU A 156 2.79 -14.81 4.49
CA LEU A 156 1.65 -13.99 4.05
C LEU A 156 0.45 -14.84 3.62
N ARG A 157 0.64 -16.12 3.27
CA ARG A 157 -0.46 -17.05 2.99
C ARG A 157 -1.30 -17.39 4.23
N VAL A 158 -0.68 -17.34 5.41
CA VAL A 158 -1.31 -17.71 6.69
C VAL A 158 -1.93 -16.49 7.35
N ASP A 159 -1.24 -15.35 7.31
CA ASP A 159 -1.73 -14.08 7.85
C ASP A 159 -1.80 -13.02 6.74
N LEU A 160 -3.02 -12.75 6.27
CA LEU A 160 -3.29 -11.76 5.23
C LEU A 160 -3.07 -10.32 5.72
N ASP A 161 -3.11 -10.06 7.03
CA ASP A 161 -2.80 -8.76 7.62
C ASP A 161 -1.28 -8.51 7.70
N GLY A 162 -0.49 -9.53 7.42
CA GLY A 162 0.95 -9.44 7.26
C GLY A 162 1.69 -9.60 8.60
N PHE A 163 3.00 -9.39 8.55
CA PHE A 163 3.87 -9.74 9.67
C PHE A 163 3.58 -8.94 10.93
N SER A 164 3.70 -9.58 12.10
CA SER A 164 3.76 -8.90 13.38
C SER A 164 5.12 -8.19 13.55
N LEU A 165 5.12 -6.86 13.63
CA LEU A 165 6.36 -6.08 13.79
C LEU A 165 7.14 -6.43 15.08
N PRO A 166 6.50 -6.67 16.24
CA PRO A 166 7.19 -7.14 17.43
C PRO A 166 7.90 -8.49 17.26
N GLU A 167 7.30 -9.43 16.52
CA GLU A 167 7.91 -10.74 16.26
C GLU A 167 9.08 -10.60 15.29
N VAL A 168 8.88 -9.88 14.18
CA VAL A 168 9.95 -9.56 13.22
C VAL A 168 11.12 -8.89 13.91
N SER A 169 10.87 -7.88 14.76
CA SER A 169 11.91 -7.20 15.51
C SER A 169 12.75 -8.13 16.38
N ARG A 170 12.19 -9.25 16.88
CA ARG A 170 12.92 -10.24 17.69
C ARG A 170 13.69 -11.23 16.83
N LEU A 171 13.17 -11.56 15.64
CA LEU A 171 13.77 -12.53 14.72
C LEU A 171 14.90 -11.92 13.87
N LEU A 172 14.85 -10.61 13.61
CA LEU A 172 15.88 -9.95 12.81
C LEU A 172 17.26 -9.99 13.50
N PRO A 173 18.35 -10.23 12.75
CA PRO A 173 19.71 -10.23 13.31
C PRO A 173 20.08 -8.91 13.96
N VAL A 174 20.85 -8.93 15.06
CA VAL A 174 21.23 -7.73 15.84
C VAL A 174 21.84 -6.59 15.01
N ARG A 175 22.48 -6.90 13.87
CA ARG A 175 23.02 -5.91 12.92
C ARG A 175 21.97 -5.01 12.26
N THR A 176 20.68 -5.36 12.30
CA THR A 176 19.60 -4.50 11.77
C THR A 176 19.31 -3.31 12.69
N TRP A 177 19.69 -3.36 13.97
CA TRP A 177 19.52 -2.27 14.93
C TRP A 177 20.36 -1.02 14.61
N VAL A 178 21.44 -1.16 13.84
CA VAL A 178 22.29 -0.02 13.43
C VAL A 178 21.94 0.49 12.03
N ARG A 179 20.95 -0.10 11.35
CA ARG A 179 20.45 0.37 10.06
C ARG A 179 19.24 1.26 10.28
N SER A 180 19.27 2.48 9.75
CA SER A 180 18.24 3.50 9.99
C SER A 180 16.82 3.02 9.67
N GLY A 181 16.63 2.36 8.52
CA GLY A 181 15.33 1.86 8.08
C GLY A 181 14.69 0.84 9.04
N PRO A 182 15.32 -0.33 9.24
CA PRO A 182 14.83 -1.34 10.19
C PRO A 182 14.71 -0.80 11.63
N LEU A 183 15.66 0.03 12.05
CA LEU A 183 15.63 0.65 13.37
C LEU A 183 14.36 1.49 13.55
N LEU A 184 14.08 2.41 12.64
CA LEU A 184 12.95 3.34 12.76
C LEU A 184 11.61 2.62 12.55
N HIS A 185 11.49 1.86 11.47
CA HIS A 185 10.19 1.39 10.98
C HIS A 185 9.75 0.03 11.55
N VAL A 186 10.67 -0.73 12.13
CA VAL A 186 10.38 -2.04 12.73
C VAL A 186 10.71 -2.04 14.22
N HIS A 187 11.97 -1.82 14.60
CA HIS A 187 12.41 -1.98 15.99
C HIS A 187 11.81 -0.94 16.94
N LEU A 188 11.93 0.35 16.62
CA LEU A 188 11.36 1.43 17.43
C LEU A 188 9.83 1.43 17.34
N HIS A 189 9.29 1.15 16.16
CA HIS A 189 7.84 1.04 15.97
C HIS A 189 7.22 -0.06 16.83
N ALA A 190 7.80 -1.26 16.85
CA ALA A 190 7.36 -2.37 17.71
C ALA A 190 7.43 -2.03 19.21
N ARG A 191 8.45 -1.27 19.62
CA ARG A 191 8.59 -0.80 21.01
C ARG A 191 7.55 0.25 21.40
N ALA A 192 7.17 1.11 20.46
CA ALA A 192 6.12 2.10 20.66
C ALA A 192 4.74 1.45 20.74
N ALA A 193 4.43 0.48 19.88
CA ALA A 193 3.15 -0.24 19.90
C ALA A 193 2.91 -1.02 21.20
N GLY A 194 3.97 -1.51 21.86
CA GLY A 194 3.89 -2.19 23.16
C GLY A 194 3.66 -1.25 24.36
N ARG A 195 3.66 0.07 24.16
CA ARG A 195 3.38 1.08 25.19
C ARG A 195 2.12 1.82 24.73
N SER A 196 0.98 1.60 25.37
CA SER A 196 -0.29 2.25 25.03
C SER A 196 -0.08 3.72 24.66
N ALA A 197 -0.27 4.06 23.38
CA ALA A 197 0.00 5.39 22.87
C ALA A 197 -1.10 6.35 23.36
N GLY A 198 -0.72 7.28 24.25
CA GLY A 198 -1.50 8.49 24.47
C GLY A 198 -1.55 9.35 23.19
N PRO A 199 -2.53 10.24 23.07
CA PRO A 199 -2.71 11.03 21.85
C PRO A 199 -1.46 11.90 21.60
N PRO A 200 -0.97 11.99 20.35
CA PRO A 200 0.16 12.86 20.04
C PRO A 200 -0.27 14.32 20.23
N SER A 201 0.45 15.04 21.09
CA SER A 201 0.31 16.49 21.24
C SER A 201 0.92 17.17 20.02
N GLY A 202 0.10 17.99 19.35
CA GLY A 202 0.49 18.73 18.17
C GLY A 202 1.67 19.66 18.41
N THR A 203 2.46 19.87 17.35
CA THR A 203 3.27 21.07 17.20
C THR A 203 3.17 21.53 15.74
N ASP A 204 2.71 22.77 15.58
CA ASP A 204 2.82 23.52 14.35
C ASP A 204 4.30 23.70 14.00
N SER A 205 4.67 23.39 12.76
CA SER A 205 5.80 24.03 12.10
C SER A 205 5.58 24.00 10.59
N HIS A 206 5.91 25.11 9.93
CA HIS A 206 6.01 25.27 8.47
C HIS A 206 7.19 24.45 7.89
N ALA A 207 7.29 23.18 8.24
CA ALA A 207 8.23 22.22 7.70
C ALA A 207 7.55 21.36 6.62
N ALA A 208 8.34 20.82 5.70
CA ALA A 208 7.86 19.97 4.62
C ALA A 208 6.95 18.83 5.14
N ASP A 209 5.98 18.43 4.30
CA ASP A 209 4.88 17.51 4.66
C ASP A 209 5.43 16.26 5.41
N PRO A 210 5.09 16.07 6.70
CA PRO A 210 5.56 14.93 7.49
C PRO A 210 5.25 13.57 6.84
N LYS A 211 4.15 13.45 6.07
CA LYS A 211 3.83 12.24 5.31
C LYS A 211 4.85 11.99 4.19
N LEU A 212 5.25 13.04 3.49
CA LEU A 212 6.22 12.94 2.40
C LEU A 212 7.60 12.48 2.91
N HIS A 213 8.06 13.04 4.04
CA HIS A 213 9.30 12.59 4.68
C HIS A 213 9.24 11.13 5.14
N LEU A 214 8.10 10.70 5.68
CA LEU A 214 7.89 9.29 6.05
C LEU A 214 7.98 8.37 4.82
N VAL A 215 7.33 8.74 3.73
CA VAL A 215 7.35 7.99 2.46
C VAL A 215 8.77 7.91 1.89
N ASP A 216 9.51 9.03 1.87
CA ASP A 216 10.90 9.05 1.40
C ASP A 216 11.82 8.21 2.32
N SER A 217 11.60 8.21 3.63
CA SER A 217 12.33 7.34 4.58
C SER A 217 12.07 5.85 4.31
N LEU A 218 10.82 5.47 4.08
CA LEU A 218 10.44 4.09 3.72
C LEU A 218 11.03 3.68 2.37
N ARG A 219 10.94 4.55 1.35
CA ARG A 219 11.51 4.31 0.02
C ARG A 219 13.01 4.02 0.12
N ASN A 220 13.75 4.89 0.80
CA ASN A 220 15.18 4.71 1.03
C ASN A 220 15.48 3.40 1.78
N SER A 221 14.61 3.01 2.72
CA SER A 221 14.75 1.76 3.48
C SER A 221 14.60 0.54 2.58
N VAL A 222 13.60 0.53 1.69
CA VAL A 222 13.33 -0.56 0.75
C VAL A 222 14.41 -0.64 -0.33
N GLU A 223 14.80 0.47 -0.94
CA GLU A 223 15.79 0.52 -2.02
C GLU A 223 17.15 -0.06 -1.59
N ARG A 224 17.57 0.23 -0.35
CA ARG A 224 18.86 -0.18 0.22
C ARG A 224 18.89 -1.61 0.75
N LEU A 225 17.79 -2.36 0.69
CA LEU A 225 17.81 -3.76 1.13
C LEU A 225 18.67 -4.60 0.19
N PRO A 226 19.63 -5.38 0.75
CA PRO A 226 20.36 -6.34 -0.05
C PRO A 226 19.42 -7.49 -0.45
N ALA A 227 19.56 -7.95 -1.69
CA ALA A 227 18.89 -9.17 -2.12
C ALA A 227 19.35 -10.37 -1.25
N PRO A 228 18.46 -11.34 -0.99
CA PRO A 228 18.73 -12.54 -0.18
C PRO A 228 19.86 -13.42 -0.73
#